data_AF-A0A845RP99-F1
#
_entry.id   AF-A0A845RP99-F1
#
_cell.length_a   1.000
_cell.length_b   1.000
_cell.length_c   1.000
_cell.angle_alpha   90.00
_cell.angle_beta   90.00
_cell.angle_gamma   90.00
#
_symmetry.space_group_name_H-M   'P 1'
#
loop_
_entity.id
_entity.type
_entity.pdbx_description
1 polymer ?
#
loop_
_entity_poly.entity_id
_entity_poly.type
_entity_poly.pdbx_seq_one_letter_code
_entity_poly.pdbx_strand_id
1 'polypeptide(L)' 'MLHYDVRVKLEAPFDYCRIFHLPDNPTIASFTRLLWYGYDEEGPSVYRQDPKTGEVVRIDFLRA' A
#
# COMPACT_ATOMS: atom_id res chain seq x y z
N MET A 1 -8.21 10.29 5.79
CA MET A 1 -7.01 9.52 5.44
C MET A 1 -6.70 8.53 6.55
N LEU A 2 -6.30 7.29 6.24
CA LEU A 2 -5.89 6.30 7.24
C LEU A 2 -4.49 6.65 7.77
N HIS A 3 -4.24 6.37 9.06
CA HIS A 3 -2.91 6.48 9.64
C HIS A 3 -2.02 5.32 9.17
N TYR A 4 -0.75 5.60 8.93
CA TYR A 4 0.26 4.61 8.52
C TYR A 4 1.58 4.86 9.26
N ASP A 5 2.25 3.78 9.60
CA ASP A 5 3.57 3.78 10.26
C ASP A 5 4.70 3.79 9.21
N VAL A 6 4.45 3.16 8.05
CA VAL A 6 5.41 2.99 6.96
C VAL A 6 4.86 3.55 5.66
N ARG A 7 5.72 4.20 4.86
CA ARG A 7 5.37 4.71 3.53
C ARG A 7 6.31 4.16 2.48
N VAL A 8 5.75 3.65 1.39
CA VAL A 8 6.48 3.18 0.22
C VAL A 8 5.93 3.84 -1.03
N LYS A 9 6.80 4.20 -1.97
CA LYS A 9 6.41 4.74 -3.26
C LYS A 9 6.88 3.77 -4.36
N LEU A 10 5.97 3.42 -5.25
CA LEU A 10 6.26 2.56 -6.40
C LEU A 10 6.26 3.39 -7.68
N GLU A 11 7.27 3.17 -8.53
CA GLU A 11 7.35 3.73 -9.88
C GLU A 11 6.47 2.94 -10.86
N ALA A 12 5.21 2.75 -10.49
CA ALA A 12 4.23 2.02 -11.29
C ALA A 12 2.87 2.71 -11.21
N PRO A 13 2.07 2.70 -12.30
CA PRO A 13 0.73 3.27 -12.26
C PRO A 13 -0.19 2.46 -11.35
N PHE A 14 -1.21 3.10 -10.82
CA PHE A 14 -2.24 2.40 -10.07
C PHE A 14 -3.10 1.54 -11.00
N ASP A 15 -3.17 0.24 -10.72
CA ASP A 15 -4.11 -0.67 -11.36
C ASP A 15 -4.70 -1.65 -10.33
N TYR A 16 -5.86 -2.22 -10.66
CA TYR A 16 -6.58 -3.12 -9.75
C TYR A 16 -5.86 -4.46 -9.53
N CYS A 17 -4.97 -4.87 -10.44
CA CYS A 17 -4.18 -6.09 -10.27
C CYS A 17 -3.14 -5.93 -9.16
N ARG A 18 -2.55 -4.73 -9.04
CA ARG A 18 -1.54 -4.37 -8.03
C ARG A 18 -2.10 -4.19 -6.63
N ILE A 19 -3.41 -4.05 -6.46
CA ILE A 19 -4.05 -4.04 -5.13
C ILE A 19 -3.78 -5.35 -4.39
N PHE A 20 -3.87 -6.48 -5.10
CA PHE A 20 -3.70 -7.82 -4.52
C PHE A 20 -2.27 -8.35 -4.64
N HIS A 21 -1.50 -7.79 -5.56
CA HIS A 21 -0.09 -8.10 -5.71
C HIS A 21 0.69 -7.57 -4.50
N LEU A 22 1.33 -8.46 -3.75
CA LEU A 22 2.34 -8.07 -2.78
C LEU A 22 3.60 -7.73 -3.57
N PRO A 23 4.15 -6.52 -3.44
CA PRO A 23 5.42 -6.20 -4.09
C PRO A 23 6.50 -7.18 -3.62
N ASP A 24 7.43 -7.54 -4.50
CA ASP A 24 8.65 -8.32 -4.20
C ASP A 24 9.65 -7.50 -3.37
N ASN A 25 9.15 -6.78 -2.37
CA ASN A 25 9.93 -5.99 -1.44
C ASN A 25 9.82 -6.64 -0.06
N PRO A 26 10.93 -7.19 0.48
CA PRO A 26 10.94 -7.88 1.77
C PRO A 26 10.38 -7.03 2.91
N THR A 27 10.54 -5.71 2.85
CA THR A 27 10.10 -4.76 3.86
C THR A 27 8.58 -4.67 3.96
N ILE A 28 7.86 -4.93 2.86
CA ILE A 28 6.39 -4.85 2.83
C ILE A 28 5.69 -6.19 2.57
N ALA A 29 6.47 -7.27 2.42
CA ALA A 29 5.96 -8.62 2.21
C ALA A 29 5.07 -9.11 3.37
N SER A 30 5.31 -8.62 4.59
CA SER A 30 4.51 -8.98 5.78
C SER A 30 3.17 -8.24 5.87
N PHE A 31 2.98 -7.15 5.10
CA PHE A 31 1.76 -6.34 5.13
C PHE A 31 0.67 -6.97 4.23
N THR A 32 0.15 -8.10 4.68
CA THR A 32 -0.75 -8.93 3.88
C THR A 32 -2.22 -8.51 3.97
N ARG A 33 -2.64 -7.87 5.06
CA ARG A 33 -4.04 -7.50 5.27
C ARG A 33 -4.36 -6.19 4.56
N LEU A 34 -5.19 -6.24 3.52
CA LEU A 34 -5.71 -5.03 2.87
C LEU A 34 -6.66 -4.29 3.80
N LEU A 35 -6.41 -3.00 4.03
CA LEU A 35 -7.30 -2.10 4.78
C LEU A 35 -8.11 -1.21 3.85
N TRP A 36 -7.46 -0.63 2.83
CA TRP A 36 -8.08 0.30 1.89
C TRP A 36 -7.27 0.41 0.61
N TYR A 37 -7.93 0.79 -0.48
CA TYR A 37 -7.29 1.19 -1.73
C TYR A 37 -8.14 2.25 -2.43
N GLY A 38 -7.52 3.10 -3.23
CA GLY A 38 -8.22 4.10 -4.03
C GLY A 38 -7.42 5.38 -4.19
N TYR A 39 -8.12 6.47 -4.51
CA TYR A 39 -7.56 7.80 -4.64
C TYR A 39 -7.92 8.63 -3.42
N ASP A 40 -6.92 9.14 -2.72
CA ASP A 40 -7.09 10.12 -1.64
C ASP A 40 -6.49 11.48 -2.04
N GLU A 41 -6.43 12.42 -1.09
CA GLU A 41 -5.89 13.77 -1.31
C GLU A 41 -4.41 13.78 -1.74
N GLU A 42 -3.67 12.70 -1.45
CA GLU A 42 -2.26 12.54 -1.81
C GLU A 42 -2.07 11.74 -3.11
N GLY A 43 -3.12 11.09 -3.64
CA GLY A 43 -3.11 10.36 -4.90
C GLY A 43 -3.57 8.91 -4.78
N PRO A 44 -3.27 8.06 -5.79
CA PRO A 44 -3.62 6.65 -5.72
C PRO A 44 -2.74 5.90 -4.72
N SER A 45 -3.36 5.21 -3.78
CA SER A 45 -2.66 4.49 -2.73
C SER A 45 -3.37 3.20 -2.30
N VAL A 46 -2.58 2.31 -1.68
CA VAL A 46 -3.04 1.09 -1.03
C VAL A 46 -2.55 1.10 0.41
N TYR A 47 -3.45 0.81 1.34
CA TYR A 47 -3.15 0.66 2.76
C TYR A 47 -3.24 -0.81 3.14
N ARG A 48 -2.16 -1.31 3.73
CA ARG A 48 -2.07 -2.69 4.21
C ARG A 48 -1.55 -2.73 5.64
N GLN A 49 -1.91 -3.77 6.37
CA GLN A 49 -1.50 -4.00 7.74
C GLN A 49 -0.71 -5.30 7.85
N ASP A 50 0.38 -5.28 8.61
CA ASP A 50 1.06 -6.48 9.08
C ASP A 50 0.20 -7.14 10.19
N PRO A 51 -0.31 -8.37 9.98
CA PRO A 51 -1.17 -9.02 10.96
C PRO A 51 -0.44 -9.44 12.25
N LYS A 52 0.90 -9.46 12.26
CA LYS A 52 1.71 -9.84 13.43
C LYS A 52 2.05 -8.63 14.30
N THR A 53 2.47 -7.53 13.69
CA THR A 53 2.90 -6.32 14.44
C THR A 53 1.78 -5.29 14.57
N GLY A 54 0.79 -5.32 13.68
CA GLY A 54 -0.29 -4.33 13.61
C GLY A 54 0.08 -3.07 12.84
N GLU A 55 1.34 -2.93 12.41
CA GLU A 55 1.82 -1.78 11.64
C GLU A 55 1.09 -1.64 10.32
N VAL A 56 0.87 -0.40 9.90
CA VAL A 56 0.19 -0.07 8.65
C VAL A 56 1.16 0.56 7.66
N VAL A 57 1.18 0.04 6.44
CA VAL A 57 1.91 0.62 5.31
C VAL A 57 0.97 1.31 4.35
N ARG A 58 1.35 2.53 3.92
CA ARG A 58 0.81 3.22 2.76
C ARG A 58 1.73 2.99 1.56
N ILE A 59 1.19 2.42 0.49
CA ILE A 59 1.88 2.20 -0.78
C ILE A 59 1.32 3.19 -1.80
N ASP A 60 2.13 4.16 -2.21
CA ASP A 60 1.79 5.17 -3.21
C ASP A 60 2.17 4.70 -4.61
N PHE A 61 1.29 5.00 -5.57
CA PHE A 61 1.50 4.70 -6.98
C PHE A 61 1.64 5.99 -7.79
N LEU A 62 2.19 5.86 -8.99
CA LEU A 62 2.16 6.95 -9.96
C LEU A 62 0.71 7.17 -10.40
N ARG A 63 0.37 8.46 -10.56
CA ARG A 63 -0.87 8.86 -11.23
C ARG A 63 -0.75 8.40 -12.69
N ALA A 64 -1.71 7.61 -13.15
CA ALA A 64 -1.82 7.25 -14.56
C ALA A 64 -2.13 8.48 -15.41
#